data_AF-A0AAX6BKG1-F1
#
_entry.id   AF-A0AAX6BKG1-F1
#
_cell.length_a   1.000
_cell.length_b   1.000
_cell.length_c   1.000
_cell.angle_alpha   90.00
_cell.angle_beta   90.00
_cell.angle_gamma   90.00
#
_symmetry.space_group_name_H-M   'P 1'
#
loop_
_entity.id
_entity.type
_entity.pdbx_description
1 polymer ?
#
loop_
_entity_poly.entity_id
_entity_poly.type
_entity_poly.pdbx_seq_one_letter_code
_entity_poly.pdbx_strand_id
1 'polypeptide(L)'
;MNRFNNLSEDAKVVYLLSLSDLIIDKISKSEGFEVAVESLEKAWEWLKFKNIDASNLYLYLENMDETDIMTYMQLDNDEDNEKVWICIGNALAYTIWEAYQYEQGKYLPQTIESVDYETVESFITNFEKVYENNSLSDGLLHFLEENYPKDTDKKVDLTSVKIFINESIEK
;
A
#
# COMPACT_ATOMS: atom_id res chain seq x y z
N MET A 1 8.59 -0.69 -19.80
CA MET A 1 9.09 -0.68 -18.41
C MET A 1 8.06 0.05 -17.58
N ASN A 2 7.48 -0.58 -16.56
CA ASN A 2 6.56 0.11 -15.66
C ASN A 2 7.34 1.17 -14.87
N ARG A 3 6.86 2.41 -14.89
CA ARG A 3 7.39 3.57 -14.16
C ARG A 3 7.53 3.29 -12.66
N PHE A 4 6.67 2.47 -12.09
CA PHE A 4 6.75 1.98 -10.71
C PHE A 4 8.12 1.37 -10.38
N ASN A 5 8.74 0.64 -11.32
CA ASN A 5 10.07 0.05 -11.12
C ASN A 5 11.21 1.07 -11.18
N ASN A 6 10.93 2.30 -11.61
CA ASN A 6 11.88 3.42 -11.63
C ASN A 6 11.89 4.19 -10.31
N LEU A 7 10.99 3.90 -9.37
CA LEU A 7 10.97 4.51 -8.04
C LEU A 7 11.96 3.80 -7.11
N SER A 8 12.46 4.54 -6.12
CA SER A 8 13.13 3.95 -4.94
C SER A 8 12.16 3.07 -4.15
N GLU A 9 12.71 2.12 -3.38
CA GLU A 9 11.96 1.17 -2.54
C GLU A 9 10.94 1.89 -1.63
N ASP A 10 11.40 2.91 -0.90
CA ASP A 10 10.52 3.72 -0.04
C ASP A 10 9.46 4.48 -0.84
N ALA A 11 9.79 4.99 -2.03
CA ALA A 11 8.82 5.72 -2.86
C ALA A 11 7.71 4.81 -3.41
N LYS A 12 8.02 3.54 -3.70
CA LYS A 12 7.02 2.54 -4.10
C LYS A 12 6.01 2.28 -2.99
N VAL A 13 6.50 2.13 -1.76
CA VAL A 13 5.63 1.97 -0.57
C VAL A 13 4.79 3.22 -0.34
N VAL A 14 5.39 4.42 -0.42
CA VAL A 14 4.66 5.69 -0.32
C VAL A 14 3.56 5.80 -1.36
N TYR A 15 3.82 5.43 -2.60
CA TYR A 15 2.82 5.44 -3.67
C TYR A 15 1.59 4.61 -3.30
N LEU A 16 1.79 3.35 -2.92
CA LEU A 16 0.69 2.43 -2.59
C LEU A 16 -0.08 2.89 -1.35
N LEU A 17 0.62 3.22 -0.26
CA LEU A 17 -0.04 3.65 0.99
C LEU A 17 -0.79 4.98 0.83
N SER A 18 -0.23 5.94 0.09
CA SER A 18 -0.90 7.23 -0.13
C SER A 18 -2.19 7.08 -0.93
N LEU A 19 -2.22 6.17 -1.90
CA LEU A 19 -3.43 5.87 -2.66
C LEU A 19 -4.44 5.08 -1.81
N SER A 20 -3.99 4.14 -0.96
CA SER A 20 -4.87 3.44 -0.01
C SER A 20 -5.56 4.39 0.97
N ASP A 21 -4.83 5.37 1.51
CA ASP A 21 -5.37 6.38 2.43
C ASP A 21 -6.52 7.19 1.82
N LEU A 22 -6.53 7.37 0.49
CA LEU A 22 -7.58 8.12 -0.21
C LEU A 22 -8.90 7.36 -0.35
N ILE A 23 -8.86 6.03 -0.22
CA ILE A 23 -10.01 5.17 -0.48
C ILE A 23 -10.48 4.40 0.76
N ILE A 24 -9.70 4.39 1.85
CA ILE A 24 -10.01 3.62 3.06
C ILE A 24 -11.37 4.00 3.66
N ASP A 25 -11.77 5.28 3.63
CA ASP A 25 -13.06 5.73 4.16
C ASP A 25 -14.27 5.12 3.44
N LYS A 26 -14.09 4.57 2.23
CA LYS A 26 -15.16 3.88 1.48
C LYS A 26 -15.62 2.62 2.21
N ILE A 27 -14.74 1.96 2.96
CA ILE A 27 -15.06 0.79 3.79
C ILE A 27 -15.38 1.15 5.24
N SER A 28 -15.66 2.41 5.56
CA SER A 28 -15.95 2.88 6.94
C SER A 28 -17.14 2.21 7.66
N LYS A 29 -17.99 1.50 6.91
CA LYS A 29 -19.11 0.71 7.46
C LYS A 29 -18.80 -0.78 7.60
N SER A 30 -17.66 -1.23 7.10
CA SER A 30 -17.20 -2.61 7.21
C SER A 30 -16.79 -2.92 8.65
N GLU A 31 -17.03 -4.16 9.10
CA GLU A 31 -16.58 -4.62 10.42
C GLU A 31 -15.06 -4.59 10.56
N GLY A 32 -14.33 -4.69 9.44
CA GLY A 32 -12.87 -4.65 9.41
C GLY A 32 -12.26 -3.26 9.32
N PHE A 33 -13.04 -2.18 9.31
CA PHE A 33 -12.52 -0.83 9.07
C PHE A 33 -11.40 -0.43 10.03
N GLU A 34 -11.56 -0.68 11.33
CA GLU A 34 -10.54 -0.35 12.32
C GLU A 34 -9.25 -1.14 12.11
N VAL A 35 -9.35 -2.41 11.70
CA VAL A 35 -8.20 -3.27 11.37
C VAL A 35 -7.50 -2.78 10.11
N ALA A 36 -8.26 -2.32 9.11
CA ALA A 36 -7.70 -1.71 7.91
C ALA A 36 -6.89 -0.45 8.22
N VAL A 37 -7.43 0.43 9.07
CA VAL A 37 -6.77 1.67 9.50
C VAL A 37 -5.48 1.34 10.26
N GLU A 38 -5.55 0.46 11.27
CA GLU A 38 -4.39 0.06 12.06
C GLU A 38 -3.30 -0.57 11.18
N SER A 39 -3.67 -1.41 10.22
CA SER A 39 -2.73 -2.06 9.31
C SER A 39 -1.97 -1.05 8.44
N LEU A 40 -2.66 -0.03 7.91
CA LEU A 40 -2.00 1.05 7.16
C LEU A 40 -1.13 1.92 8.08
N GLU A 41 -1.58 2.22 9.31
CA GLU A 41 -0.77 2.95 10.29
C GLU A 41 0.55 2.22 10.60
N LYS A 42 0.50 0.89 10.71
CA LYS A 42 1.69 0.05 10.94
C LYS A 42 2.59 -0.04 9.72
N ALA A 43 2.04 -0.08 8.52
CA ALA A 43 2.81 0.03 7.29
C ALA A 43 3.55 1.39 7.20
N TRP A 44 2.88 2.49 7.55
CA TRP A 44 3.48 3.82 7.63
C TRP A 44 4.54 3.92 8.74
N GLU A 45 4.30 3.32 9.90
CA GLU A 45 5.27 3.25 11.02
C GLU A 45 6.54 2.53 10.58
N TRP A 46 6.39 1.34 9.98
CA TRP A 46 7.50 0.58 9.43
C TRP A 46 8.27 1.40 8.39
N LEU A 47 7.60 2.03 7.42
CA LEU A 47 8.28 2.84 6.41
C LEU A 47 9.13 3.95 7.05
N LYS A 48 8.60 4.63 8.07
CA LYS A 48 9.24 5.79 8.70
C LYS A 48 10.43 5.42 9.57
N PHE A 49 10.32 4.32 10.32
CA PHE A 49 11.26 4.00 11.39
C PHE A 49 12.00 2.68 11.19
N LYS A 50 11.52 1.81 10.29
CA LYS A 50 12.04 0.46 10.03
C LYS A 50 12.21 -0.33 11.35
N ASN A 51 11.26 -0.15 12.26
CA ASN A 51 11.30 -0.62 13.66
C ASN A 51 10.36 -1.80 13.95
N ILE A 52 9.60 -2.24 12.96
CA ILE A 52 8.68 -3.38 13.06
C ILE A 52 9.30 -4.52 12.25
N ASP A 53 9.49 -5.68 12.87
CA ASP A 53 9.95 -6.86 12.15
C ASP A 53 8.94 -7.26 11.06
N ALA A 54 9.42 -7.69 9.89
CA ALA A 54 8.57 -8.07 8.76
C ALA A 54 7.56 -9.16 9.13
N SER A 55 7.94 -10.11 10.00
CA SER A 55 7.03 -11.15 10.51
C SER A 55 5.93 -10.59 11.41
N ASN A 56 6.19 -9.51 12.15
CA ASN A 56 5.16 -8.85 12.97
C ASN A 56 4.24 -8.00 12.09
N LEU A 57 4.79 -7.36 11.05
CA LEU A 57 3.97 -6.64 10.07
C LEU A 57 3.08 -7.60 9.27
N TYR A 58 3.56 -8.81 8.98
CA TYR A 58 2.79 -9.86 8.30
C TYR A 58 1.52 -10.26 9.04
N LEU A 59 1.50 -10.20 10.39
CA LEU A 59 0.31 -10.55 11.18
C LEU A 59 -0.88 -9.62 10.93
N TYR A 60 -0.67 -8.43 10.38
CA TYR A 60 -1.77 -7.54 9.97
C TYR A 60 -2.39 -7.99 8.64
N LEU A 61 -1.63 -8.68 7.79
CA LEU A 61 -2.13 -9.22 6.53
C LEU A 61 -2.86 -10.56 6.74
N GLU A 62 -2.26 -11.45 7.52
CA GLU A 62 -2.75 -12.81 7.73
C GLU A 62 -2.29 -13.34 9.11
N ASN A 63 -3.23 -13.74 9.96
CA ASN A 63 -2.95 -14.31 11.27
C ASN A 63 -3.93 -15.45 11.64
N MET A 64 -3.60 -16.18 12.71
CA MET A 64 -4.41 -17.32 13.16
C MET A 64 -5.65 -16.89 13.98
N ASP A 65 -5.69 -15.64 14.42
CA ASP A 65 -6.79 -15.11 15.22
C ASP A 65 -7.93 -14.57 14.34
N GLU A 66 -7.79 -14.65 13.00
CA GLU A 66 -8.79 -14.20 12.02
C GLU A 66 -9.17 -12.72 12.22
N THR A 67 -8.17 -11.91 12.62
CA THR A 67 -8.31 -10.46 12.85
C THR A 67 -7.31 -9.70 11.99
N ASP A 68 -7.35 -9.97 10.69
CA ASP A 68 -6.42 -9.45 9.68
C ASP A 68 -7.13 -9.03 8.38
N ILE A 69 -6.40 -8.36 7.50
CA ILE A 69 -6.91 -7.86 6.22
C ILE A 69 -7.52 -8.98 5.36
N MET A 70 -6.85 -10.14 5.24
CA MET A 70 -7.34 -11.22 4.39
C MET A 70 -8.66 -11.80 4.89
N THR A 71 -8.84 -11.90 6.21
CA THR A 71 -10.08 -12.36 6.82
C THR A 71 -11.21 -11.38 6.55
N TYR A 72 -11.02 -10.10 6.85
CA TYR A 72 -12.09 -9.11 6.65
C TYR A 72 -12.45 -8.90 5.18
N MET A 73 -11.47 -9.01 4.28
CA MET A 73 -11.72 -9.02 2.83
C MET A 73 -12.66 -10.17 2.41
N GLN A 74 -12.55 -11.35 3.03
CA GLN A 74 -13.41 -12.50 2.72
C GLN A 74 -14.80 -12.41 3.36
N LEU A 75 -14.91 -11.75 4.51
CA LEU A 75 -16.19 -11.58 5.22
C LEU A 75 -17.06 -10.46 4.63
N ASP A 76 -16.44 -9.46 4.03
CA ASP A 76 -17.13 -8.34 3.39
C ASP A 76 -17.73 -8.76 2.04
N ASN A 77 -19.06 -8.73 1.94
CA ASN A 77 -19.78 -9.18 0.74
C ASN A 77 -20.17 -8.03 -0.21
N ASP A 78 -19.73 -6.80 0.09
CA ASP A 78 -19.99 -5.65 -0.78
C ASP A 78 -18.94 -5.59 -1.91
N GLU A 79 -19.40 -5.69 -3.17
CA GLU A 79 -18.54 -5.70 -4.35
C GLU A 79 -17.70 -4.41 -4.50
N ASP A 80 -18.17 -3.27 -3.98
CA ASP A 80 -17.41 -2.02 -4.00
C ASP A 80 -16.36 -1.97 -2.89
N ASN A 81 -16.65 -2.57 -1.73
CA ASN A 81 -15.65 -2.76 -0.67
C ASN A 81 -14.55 -3.73 -1.11
N GLU A 82 -14.89 -4.79 -1.85
CA GLU A 82 -13.91 -5.78 -2.35
C GLU A 82 -12.73 -5.11 -3.05
N LYS A 83 -13.01 -4.12 -3.92
CA LYS A 83 -11.97 -3.39 -4.66
C LYS A 83 -11.06 -2.59 -3.73
N VAL A 84 -11.61 -1.99 -2.67
CA VAL A 84 -10.84 -1.26 -1.66
C VAL A 84 -10.01 -2.23 -0.81
N TRP A 85 -10.58 -3.36 -0.42
CA TRP A 85 -9.86 -4.43 0.29
C TRP A 85 -8.69 -4.98 -0.53
N ILE A 86 -8.87 -5.20 -1.83
CA ILE A 86 -7.79 -5.60 -2.74
C ILE A 86 -6.67 -4.56 -2.73
N CYS A 87 -6.99 -3.27 -2.79
CA CYS A 87 -5.98 -2.22 -2.71
C CYS A 87 -5.23 -2.25 -1.37
N ILE A 88 -5.94 -2.30 -0.24
CA ILE A 88 -5.31 -2.30 1.09
C ILE A 88 -4.44 -3.55 1.28
N GLY A 89 -4.96 -4.74 0.92
CA GLY A 89 -4.23 -6.01 0.98
C GLY A 89 -2.98 -6.01 0.11
N ASN A 90 -3.06 -5.56 -1.14
CA ASN A 90 -1.90 -5.48 -2.03
C ASN A 90 -0.86 -4.47 -1.54
N ALA A 91 -1.27 -3.30 -1.04
CA ALA A 91 -0.36 -2.31 -0.47
C ALA A 91 0.38 -2.87 0.75
N LEU A 92 -0.34 -3.57 1.64
CA LEU A 92 0.22 -4.18 2.83
C LEU A 92 1.17 -5.32 2.48
N ALA A 93 0.75 -6.23 1.59
CA ALA A 93 1.58 -7.34 1.10
C ALA A 93 2.89 -6.84 0.45
N TYR A 94 2.81 -5.79 -0.38
CA TYR A 94 3.99 -5.16 -0.96
C TYR A 94 4.90 -4.55 0.10
N THR A 95 4.32 -3.86 1.09
CA THR A 95 5.10 -3.27 2.19
C THR A 95 5.81 -4.34 3.04
N ILE A 96 5.12 -5.45 3.33
CA ILE A 96 5.71 -6.59 4.04
C ILE A 96 6.82 -7.23 3.22
N TRP A 97 6.64 -7.38 1.90
CA TRP A 97 7.68 -7.88 1.01
C TRP A 97 8.94 -7.00 1.07
N GLU A 98 8.80 -5.68 0.98
CA GLU A 98 9.90 -4.72 1.13
C GLU A 98 10.55 -4.81 2.53
N ALA A 99 9.76 -5.05 3.59
CA ALA A 99 10.27 -5.29 4.95
C ALA A 99 11.19 -6.50 5.02
N TYR A 100 10.78 -7.62 4.41
CA TYR A 100 11.65 -8.80 4.34
C TYR A 100 12.90 -8.57 3.49
N GLN A 101 12.81 -7.81 2.40
CA GLN A 101 13.99 -7.45 1.60
C GLN A 101 14.98 -6.62 2.42
N TYR A 102 14.47 -5.64 3.17
CA TYR A 102 15.26 -4.78 4.06
C TYR A 102 16.01 -5.59 5.14
N GLU A 103 15.35 -6.60 5.71
CA GLU A 103 15.92 -7.48 6.73
C GLU A 103 16.88 -8.56 6.18
N GLN A 104 16.96 -8.71 4.85
CA GLN A 104 17.65 -9.83 4.20
C GLN A 104 17.09 -11.19 4.65
N GLY A 105 15.77 -11.24 4.85
CA GLY A 105 15.05 -12.44 5.28
C GLY A 105 15.23 -13.59 4.29
N LYS A 106 15.57 -14.78 4.79
CA LYS A 106 15.82 -15.97 3.95
C LYS A 106 14.58 -16.78 3.62
N TYR A 107 13.48 -16.54 4.33
CA TYR A 107 12.23 -17.27 4.19
C TYR A 107 11.07 -16.29 4.27
N LEU A 108 10.20 -16.36 3.27
CA LEU A 108 9.00 -15.54 3.16
C LEU A 108 7.78 -16.44 3.42
N PRO A 109 6.73 -15.94 4.08
CA PRO A 109 5.42 -16.59 4.04
C PRO A 109 4.94 -16.76 2.59
N GLN A 110 4.20 -17.82 2.29
CA GLN A 110 3.77 -18.14 0.92
C GLN A 110 3.04 -16.96 0.25
N THR A 111 2.16 -16.28 0.97
CA THR A 111 1.43 -15.08 0.52
C THR A 111 2.38 -13.95 0.07
N ILE A 112 3.53 -13.84 0.73
CA ILE A 112 4.56 -12.84 0.43
C ILE A 112 5.51 -13.31 -0.69
N GLU A 113 5.76 -14.61 -0.81
CA GLU A 113 6.54 -15.17 -1.93
C GLU A 113 5.89 -14.90 -3.29
N SER A 114 4.55 -14.83 -3.34
CA SER A 114 3.79 -14.49 -4.55
C SER A 114 3.72 -12.99 -4.86
N VAL A 115 4.24 -12.12 -4.00
CA VAL A 115 4.21 -10.67 -4.25
C VAL A 115 5.16 -10.35 -5.41
N ASP A 116 4.59 -9.78 -6.45
CA ASP A 116 5.29 -9.42 -7.66
C ASP A 116 4.65 -8.21 -8.35
N TYR A 117 4.94 -8.07 -9.64
CA TYR A 117 4.40 -7.01 -10.46
C TYR A 117 2.87 -7.07 -10.64
N GLU A 118 2.28 -8.26 -10.68
CA GLU A 118 0.82 -8.44 -10.80
C GLU A 118 0.10 -7.94 -9.55
N THR A 119 0.76 -7.99 -8.38
CA THR A 119 0.24 -7.40 -7.13
C THR A 119 0.03 -5.88 -7.29
N VAL A 120 0.99 -5.19 -7.91
CA VAL A 120 0.93 -3.74 -8.15
C VAL A 120 -0.08 -3.41 -9.24
N GLU A 121 -0.15 -4.19 -10.32
CA GLU A 121 -1.17 -4.00 -11.36
C GLU A 121 -2.59 -4.21 -10.83
N SER A 122 -2.78 -5.22 -9.98
CA SER A 122 -4.05 -5.49 -9.31
C SER A 122 -4.45 -4.33 -8.38
N PHE A 123 -3.48 -3.77 -7.64
CA PHE A 123 -3.71 -2.55 -6.86
C PHE A 123 -4.21 -1.40 -7.73
N ILE A 124 -3.48 -1.03 -8.78
CA ILE A 124 -3.79 0.13 -9.62
C ILE A 124 -5.14 -0.05 -10.31
N THR A 125 -5.38 -1.24 -10.86
CA THR A 125 -6.64 -1.58 -11.56
C THR A 125 -7.85 -1.44 -10.66
N ASN A 126 -7.74 -1.80 -9.37
CA ASN A 126 -8.85 -1.66 -8.44
C ASN A 126 -8.99 -0.24 -7.90
N PHE A 127 -7.88 0.47 -7.68
CA PHE A 127 -7.88 1.87 -7.29
C PHE A 127 -8.62 2.74 -8.32
N GLU A 128 -8.31 2.59 -9.61
CA GLU A 128 -8.94 3.33 -10.71
C GLU A 128 -10.44 3.01 -10.91
N LYS A 129 -10.95 1.95 -10.30
CA LYS A 129 -12.38 1.63 -10.30
C LYS A 129 -13.13 2.31 -9.15
N VAL A 130 -12.46 2.60 -8.04
CA VAL A 130 -13.10 3.14 -6.83
C VAL A 130 -12.81 4.63 -6.61
N TYR A 131 -11.74 5.15 -7.18
CA TYR A 131 -11.35 6.54 -7.05
C TYR A 131 -11.71 7.32 -8.31
N GLU A 132 -12.47 8.41 -8.18
CA GLU A 132 -13.07 9.11 -9.34
C GLU A 132 -12.04 9.84 -10.23
N ASN A 133 -10.93 10.30 -9.64
CA ASN A 133 -9.87 11.00 -10.36
C ASN A 133 -8.75 10.02 -10.75
N ASN A 134 -8.93 9.34 -11.88
CA ASN A 134 -7.97 8.37 -12.39
C ASN A 134 -6.61 8.99 -12.80
N SER A 135 -6.52 10.31 -12.96
CA SER A 135 -5.25 10.98 -13.28
C SER A 135 -4.34 11.16 -12.07
N LEU A 136 -4.89 11.10 -10.84
CA LEU A 136 -4.11 11.26 -9.61
C LEU A 136 -3.08 10.15 -9.45
N SER A 137 -3.47 8.90 -9.75
CA SER A 137 -2.59 7.74 -9.66
C SER A 137 -1.35 7.90 -10.55
N ASP A 138 -1.53 8.21 -11.84
CA ASP A 138 -0.39 8.43 -12.76
C ASP A 138 0.39 9.71 -12.40
N GLY A 139 -0.29 10.76 -11.96
CA GLY A 139 0.33 12.00 -11.52
C GLY A 139 1.25 11.81 -10.32
N LEU A 140 0.80 11.07 -9.30
CA LEU A 140 1.61 10.75 -8.13
C LEU A 140 2.80 9.86 -8.51
N LEU A 141 2.58 8.89 -9.40
CA LEU A 141 3.64 8.03 -9.91
C LEU A 141 4.73 8.86 -10.62
N HIS A 142 4.33 9.81 -11.45
CA HIS A 142 5.24 10.74 -12.11
C HIS A 142 6.01 11.61 -11.13
N PHE A 143 5.31 12.23 -10.18
CA PHE A 143 5.91 13.07 -9.16
C PHE A 143 6.98 12.30 -8.37
N LEU A 144 6.68 11.07 -7.97
CA LEU A 144 7.62 10.22 -7.22
C LEU A 144 8.79 9.76 -8.09
N GLU A 145 8.58 9.43 -9.36
CA GLU A 145 9.65 9.07 -10.31
C GLU A 145 10.65 10.20 -10.49
N GLU A 146 10.19 11.45 -10.64
CA GLU A 146 11.06 12.62 -10.83
C GLU A 146 11.84 12.99 -9.56
N ASN A 147 11.23 12.81 -8.39
CA ASN A 147 11.80 13.28 -7.11
C ASN A 147 12.55 12.19 -6.33
N TYR A 148 12.20 10.93 -6.54
CA TYR A 148 12.69 9.78 -5.79
C TYR A 148 12.98 8.55 -6.68
N PRO A 149 13.82 8.69 -7.72
CA PRO A 149 14.14 7.60 -8.63
C PRO A 149 14.90 6.46 -7.92
N LYS A 150 14.94 5.28 -8.55
CA LYS A 150 15.43 4.01 -8.00
C LYS A 150 16.78 4.09 -7.27
N ASP A 151 17.73 4.85 -7.82
CA ASP A 151 19.10 4.94 -7.30
C ASP A 151 19.32 6.15 -6.38
N THR A 152 18.25 6.75 -5.86
CA THR A 152 18.34 7.90 -4.94
C THR A 152 18.56 7.45 -3.49
N ASP A 153 19.42 8.16 -2.77
CA ASP A 153 19.55 8.04 -1.31
C ASP A 153 18.60 9.00 -0.56
N LYS A 154 17.81 9.79 -1.31
CA LYS A 154 16.92 10.80 -0.74
C LYS A 154 15.71 10.13 -0.09
N LYS A 155 15.55 10.33 1.23
CA LYS A 155 14.32 9.96 1.93
C LYS A 155 13.11 10.68 1.35
N VAL A 156 12.00 9.97 1.22
CA VAL A 156 10.75 10.54 0.72
C VAL A 156 10.22 11.59 1.70
N ASP A 157 10.05 12.83 1.23
CA ASP A 157 9.39 13.87 2.01
C ASP A 157 7.87 13.72 1.89
N LEU A 158 7.28 13.12 2.92
CA LEU A 158 5.83 12.90 3.03
C LEU A 158 5.03 14.22 3.04
N THR A 159 5.64 15.34 3.42
CA THR A 159 4.97 16.65 3.38
C THR A 159 4.73 17.07 1.94
N SER A 160 5.77 16.98 1.10
CA SER A 160 5.67 17.30 -0.32
C SER A 160 4.69 16.37 -1.05
N VAL A 161 4.68 15.09 -0.71
CA VAL A 161 3.71 14.12 -1.27
C VAL A 161 2.27 14.51 -0.91
N LYS A 162 2.00 14.83 0.36
CA LYS A 162 0.66 15.28 0.80
C LYS A 162 0.22 16.57 0.13
N ILE A 163 1.14 17.54 -0.04
CA ILE A 163 0.85 18.78 -0.77
C ILE A 163 0.45 18.46 -2.21
N PHE A 164 1.23 17.63 -2.91
CA PHE A 164 0.93 17.23 -4.29
C PHE A 164 -0.46 16.59 -4.42
N ILE A 165 -0.79 15.67 -3.51
CA ILE A 165 -2.09 14.99 -3.50
C ILE A 165 -3.23 16.00 -3.31
N ASN A 166 -3.13 16.87 -2.29
CA ASN A 166 -4.16 17.88 -2.02
C ASN A 166 -4.37 18.83 -3.21
N GLU A 167 -3.29 19.33 -3.82
CA GLU A 167 -3.35 20.20 -5.00
C GLU A 167 -3.92 19.51 -6.25
N SER A 168 -3.93 18.17 -6.27
CA SER A 168 -4.46 17.36 -7.37
C SER A 168 -5.92 16.97 -7.15
N ILE A 169 -6.40 16.98 -5.90
CA ILE A 169 -7.81 16.77 -5.54
C ILE A 169 -8.63 18.04 -5.74
N GLU A 170 -8.04 19.22 -5.52
CA GLU A 170 -8.71 20.52 -5.67
C GLU A 170 -8.97 20.96 -7.13
N LYS A 171 -8.50 20.20 -8.12
CA LYS A 171 -8.61 20.50 -9.57
C LYS A 171 -9.70 19.68 -10.24
#